data_AF-A0A3M0XE27-F1
#
_entry.id   AF-A0A3M0XE27-F1
#
_cell.length_a   1.000
_cell.length_b   1.000
_cell.length_c   1.000
_cell.angle_alpha   90.00
_cell.angle_beta   90.00
_cell.angle_gamma   90.00
#
_symmetry.space_group_name_H-M   'P 1'
#
loop_
_entity.id
_entity.type
_entity.pdbx_description
1 polymer ?
#
loop_
_entity_poly.entity_id
_entity_poly.type
_entity_poly.pdbx_seq_one_letter_code
_entity_poly.pdbx_strand_id
1 'polypeptide(L)' 'EAELGDLLFTLVNVARHLQIDPEQALREANRRFESRLRYMEARLREAGQSFEEADAERLDQLWEAAKRALPTPCS' A
#
# COMPACT_ATOMS: atom_id res chain seq x y z
N GLU A 1 12.07 19.52 -4.31
CA GLU A 1 11.58 19.34 -2.93
C GLU A 1 10.36 20.20 -2.63
N ALA A 2 10.39 21.51 -2.91
CA ALA A 2 9.25 22.43 -2.70
C ALA A 2 7.92 21.94 -3.33
N GLU A 3 7.92 21.61 -4.63
CA GLU A 3 6.72 21.16 -5.36
C GLU A 3 6.06 19.90 -4.77
N LEU A 4 6.87 18.96 -4.26
CA LEU A 4 6.34 17.76 -3.59
C LEU A 4 5.67 18.12 -2.26
N GLY A 5 6.26 19.07 -1.53
CA GLY A 5 5.67 19.61 -0.30
C GLY A 5 4.34 20.30 -0.57
N ASP A 6 4.25 21.11 -1.62
CA ASP A 6 3.01 21.79 -2.02
C ASP A 6 1.92 20.81 -2.44
N LEU A 7 2.28 19.73 -3.14
CA LEU A 7 1.35 18.66 -3.48
C LEU A 7 0.84 17.94 -2.22
N LEU A 8 1.72 17.55 -1.30
CA LEU A 8 1.33 16.92 -0.05
C LEU A 8 0.43 17.85 0.80
N PHE A 9 0.77 19.14 0.89
CA PHE A 9 -0.03 20.14 1.59
C PHE A 9 -1.42 20.30 0.95
N THR A 10 -1.48 20.31 -0.38
CA THR A 10 -2.75 20.37 -1.14
C THR A 10 -3.61 19.14 -0.84
N LEU A 11 -3.05 17.93 -0.85
CA LEU A 11 -3.77 16.70 -0.52
C LEU A 11 -4.31 16.71 0.92
N VAL A 12 -3.52 17.19 1.88
CA VAL A 12 -3.95 17.35 3.28
C VAL A 12 -5.14 18.32 3.36
N ASN A 13 -5.11 19.43 2.62
CA ASN A 13 -6.21 20.39 2.60
C ASN A 13 -7.47 19.83 1.94
N VAL A 14 -7.33 19.05 0.87
CA VAL A 14 -8.45 18.31 0.26
C VAL A 14 -9.08 17.35 1.28
N ALA A 15 -8.28 16.58 2.02
CA ALA A 15 -8.78 15.69 3.06
C ALA A 15 -9.59 16.45 4.12
N ARG A 16 -9.09 17.60 4.60
CA ARG A 16 -9.81 18.46 5.55
C ARG A 16 -11.12 18.98 4.99
N HIS A 17 -11.15 19.41 3.73
CA HIS A 17 -12.37 19.88 3.07
C HIS A 17 -13.44 18.78 2.98
N LEU A 18 -13.01 17.53 2.78
CA LEU A 18 -13.87 16.35 2.78
C LEU A 18 -14.15 15.79 4.19
N GLN A 19 -13.71 16.47 5.25
CA GLN A 19 -13.83 16.04 6.65
C GLN A 19 -13.19 14.67 6.94
N ILE A 20 -12.17 14.29 6.16
CA ILE A 20 -11.34 13.11 6.37
C ILE A 20 -10.14 13.50 7.23
N ASP A 21 -9.83 12.70 8.26
CA ASP A 21 -8.57 12.83 8.99
C ASP A 21 -7.41 12.29 8.13
N PRO A 22 -6.50 13.16 7.62
CA PRO A 22 -5.43 12.75 6.73
C PRO A 22 -4.38 11.86 7.43
N GLU A 23 -4.15 12.04 8.74
CA GLU A 23 -3.20 11.22 9.48
C GLU A 23 -3.76 9.80 9.63
N GLN A 24 -5.03 9.69 10.03
CA GLN A 24 -5.69 8.40 10.14
C GLN A 24 -5.76 7.69 8.78
N ALA A 25 -6.14 8.41 7.72
CA ALA A 25 -6.22 7.85 6.37
C ALA A 25 -4.85 7.32 5.88
N LEU A 26 -3.77 8.06 6.13
CA LEU A 26 -2.42 7.63 5.79
C LEU A 26 -1.98 6.43 6.64
N ARG A 27 -2.28 6.44 7.94
CA ARG A 27 -1.98 5.32 8.85
C ARG A 27 -2.66 4.02 8.40
N GLU A 28 -3.92 4.11 7.97
CA GLU A 28 -4.64 2.97 7.41
C GLU A 28 -4.06 2.52 6.07
N ALA A 29 -3.66 3.44 5.20
CA ALA A 29 -2.97 3.12 3.96
C ALA A 29 -1.67 2.34 4.20
N ASN A 30 -0.86 2.79 5.17
CA ASN A 30 0.36 2.11 5.56
C ASN A 30 0.10 0.69 6.10
N ARG A 31 -0.91 0.50 6.95
CA ARG A 31 -1.30 -0.83 7.44
C ARG A 31 -1.73 -1.76 6.31
N ARG A 32 -2.47 -1.26 5.32
CA ARG A 32 -2.87 -2.06 4.14
C ARG A 32 -1.67 -2.46 3.30
N PHE A 33 -0.76 -1.53 3.07
CA PHE A 33 0.49 -1.78 2.35
C PHE A 33 1.33 -2.86 3.06
N GLU A 34 1.54 -2.70 4.37
CA GLU A 34 2.27 -3.68 5.19
C GLU A 34 1.62 -5.07 5.15
N SER A 35 0.29 -5.13 5.29
CA SER A 35 -0.43 -6.41 5.27
C SER A 35 -0.27 -7.13 3.93
N ARG A 36 -0.26 -6.38 2.82
CA ARG A 36 -0.05 -6.93 1.47
C ARG A 36 1.39 -7.38 1.27
N LEU A 37 2.38 -6.64 1.76
CA LEU A 37 3.78 -7.08 1.72
C LEU A 37 3.98 -8.37 2.50
N ARG A 38 3.44 -8.48 3.72
CA ARG A 38 3.50 -9.72 4.52
C ARG A 38 2.86 -10.91 3.80
N TYR A 39 1.75 -10.68 3.08
CA TYR A 39 1.13 -11.70 2.24
C TYR A 39 2.08 -12.17 1.12
N MET A 40 2.71 -11.23 0.41
CA MET A 40 3.68 -11.55 -0.64
C MET A 40 4.90 -12.29 -0.09
N GLU A 41 5.46 -11.86 1.04
CA GLU A 41 6.57 -12.53 1.74
C GLU A 41 6.23 -13.99 2.06
N ALA A 42 5.03 -14.24 2.59
CA ALA A 42 4.58 -15.60 2.89
C ALA A 42 4.51 -16.46 1.62
N ARG A 43 3.96 -15.94 0.52
CA ARG A 43 3.86 -16.67 -0.75
C ARG A 43 5.20 -16.93 -1.42
N LEU A 44 6.13 -15.99 -1.33
CA LEU A 44 7.49 -16.17 -1.84
C LEU A 44 8.22 -17.23 -1.01
N ARG A 45 8.10 -17.19 0.31
CA ARG A 45 8.68 -18.19 1.21
C ARG A 45 8.12 -19.59 0.95
N GLU A 46 6.81 -19.73 0.71
CA GLU A 46 6.18 -21.00 0.30
C GLU A 46 6.75 -21.54 -1.02
N ALA A 47 7.12 -20.65 -1.94
CA ALA A 47 7.75 -21.01 -3.21
C ALA A 47 9.27 -21.22 -3.10
N GLY A 48 9.87 -21.04 -1.91
CA GLY A 48 11.32 -21.12 -1.70
C GLY A 48 12.09 -19.97 -2.36
N GLN A 49 11.44 -18.83 -2.61
CA GLN A 49 12.02 -17.65 -3.23
C GLN A 49 12.05 -16.47 -2.26
N SER A 50 12.96 -15.52 -2.50
CA SER A 50 12.98 -14.21 -1.84
C SER A 50 12.44 -13.11 -2.76
N PHE A 51 12.28 -11.89 -2.22
CA PHE A 51 11.92 -10.71 -3.02
C PHE A 51 13.00 -10.33 -4.04
N GLU A 52 14.26 -10.57 -3.70
CA GLU A 52 15.41 -10.20 -4.54
C GLU A 52 15.56 -11.17 -5.72
N GLU A 53 15.07 -12.39 -5.56
CA GLU A 53 15.10 -13.45 -6.57
C GLU A 53 13.87 -13.43 -7.50
N ALA A 54 12.78 -12.78 -7.07
CA ALA A 54 11.56 -12.68 -7.85
C ALA A 54 11.67 -11.57 -8.90
N ASP A 55 11.20 -11.86 -10.12
CA ASP A 55 11.10 -10.84 -11.16
C ASP A 55 9.92 -9.88 -10.93
N ALA A 56 9.93 -8.75 -11.64
CA ALA A 56 8.91 -7.71 -11.51
C ALA A 56 7.50 -8.23 -11.84
N GLU A 57 7.37 -9.10 -12.84
CA GLU A 57 6.08 -9.66 -13.24
C GLU A 57 5.49 -10.54 -12.12
N ARG A 58 6.34 -11.35 -11.48
CA ARG A 58 5.95 -12.18 -10.34
C ARG A 58 5.52 -11.35 -9.15
N LEU A 59 6.27 -10.28 -8.85
CA LEU A 59 5.92 -9.36 -7.77
C LEU A 59 4.58 -8.65 -8.03
N ASP A 60 4.32 -8.22 -9.27
CA ASP A 60 3.05 -7.62 -9.68
C ASP A 60 1.88 -8.62 -9.55
N GLN A 61 2.06 -9.87 -9.98
CA GLN A 61 1.06 -10.92 -9.82
C GLN A 61 0.74 -11.18 -8.35
N LEU A 62 1.77 -11.22 -7.49
CA LEU A 62 1.62 -11.42 -6.06
C LEU A 62 0.95 -10.20 -5.40
N TRP A 63 1.25 -8.99 -5.85
CA TRP A 63 0.60 -7.76 -5.38
C TRP A 63 -0.90 -7.74 -5.70
N GLU A 64 -1.27 -8.09 -6.93
CA GLU A 64 -2.69 -8.21 -7.31
C GLU A 64 -3.40 -9.34 -6.57
N ALA A 65 -2.71 -10.46 -6.31
CA ALA A 65 -3.24 -11.51 -5.44
C ALA A 65 -3.45 -11.02 -4.00
N ALA A 66 -2.51 -10.24 -3.45
CA ALA A 66 -2.61 -9.65 -2.12
C ALA A 66 -3.79 -8.67 -2.01
N LYS A 67 -4.00 -7.83 -3.03
CA LYS A 67 -5.16 -6.92 -3.09
C LYS A 67 -6.50 -7.66 -3.09
N ARG A 68 -6.58 -8.80 -3.80
CA ARG A 68 -7.80 -9.65 -3.81
C ARG A 68 -8.02 -10.36 -2.47
N ALA A 69 -6.95 -10.84 -1.82
CA ALA A 69 -7.04 -11.53 -0.53
C ALA A 69 -7.29 -10.59 0.65
N LEU A 70 -6.81 -9.34 0.56
CA LEU A 70 -6.88 -8.32 1.60
C LEU A 70 -7.60 -7.07 1.05
N PRO A 71 -8.91 -7.15 0.80
CA PRO A 71 -9.68 -6.03 0.31
C PRO A 71 -9.69 -4.89 1.34
N THR A 72 -9.66 -3.65 0.85
CA THR A 72 -9.87 -2.49 1.70
C THR A 72 -11.28 -2.58 2.27
N PRO A 73 -11.50 -2.52 3.60
CA PRO A 73 -12.83 -2.41 4.13
C PRO A 73 -13.48 -1.14 3.53
N CYS A 74 -14.66 -1.29 2.92
CA CYS A 74 -15.47 -0.12 2.61
C CYS A 74 -15.88 0.51 3.95
N SER A 75 -15.36 1.70 4.21
CA SER A 75 -15.93 2.62 5.20
C SER A 75 -17.24 3.19 4.69
#